data_AF-A0AAE4QHD1-F1
#
_entry.id   AF-A0AAE4QHD1-F1
#
_cell.length_a   1.000
_cell.length_b   1.000
_cell.length_c   1.000
_cell.angle_alpha   90.00
_cell.angle_beta   90.00
_cell.angle_gamma   90.00
#
_symmetry.space_group_name_H-M   'P 1'
#
loop_
_entity.id
_entity.type
_entity.pdbx_description
1 polymer ?
#
loop_
_entity_poly.entity_id
_entity_poly.type
_entity_poly.pdbx_seq_one_letter_code
_entity_poly.pdbx_strand_id
1 'polypeptide(L)' 'MFYKLGLDKSYSGRCDNCGNTAFKSSVKDFIFLRECRQCGMKKII' A
#
# COMPACT_ATOMS: atom_id res chain seq x y z
N MET A 1 -29.19 16.01 -8.51
CA MET A 1 -29.18 14.57 -8.19
C MET A 1 -28.50 13.85 -9.36
N PHE A 2 -27.55 12.92 -9.28
CA PHE A 2 -26.49 12.58 -8.31
C PHE A 2 -25.39 11.83 -9.13
N TYR A 3 -24.09 11.86 -8.82
CA TYR A 3 -23.39 12.51 -7.71
C TYR A 3 -21.98 13.01 -8.12
N LYS A 4 -20.94 12.79 -7.30
CA LYS A 4 -19.51 13.12 -7.49
C LYS A 4 -18.87 12.20 -8.55
N LEU A 5 -17.98 12.60 -9.47
CA LEU A 5 -16.83 13.53 -9.38
C LEU A 5 -15.72 12.99 -8.46
N GLY A 6 -14.96 12.01 -8.96
CA GLY A 6 -13.90 11.29 -8.24
C GLY A 6 -12.50 11.59 -8.78
N LEU A 7 -11.92 12.72 -8.37
CA LEU A 7 -10.48 12.97 -8.52
C LEU A 7 -9.73 12.21 -7.41
N ASP A 8 -9.66 10.87 -7.49
CA ASP A 8 -8.79 10.14 -6.57
C ASP A 8 -7.33 10.37 -6.98
N LYS A 9 -6.61 11.13 -6.15
CA LYS A 9 -5.16 11.36 -6.31
C LYS A 9 -4.35 10.13 -5.87
N SER A 10 -4.63 8.99 -6.49
CA SER A 10 -3.70 7.87 -6.65
C SER A 10 -3.14 7.35 -5.32
N TYR A 11 -4.02 6.95 -4.40
CA TYR A 11 -3.60 6.30 -3.14
C TYR A 11 -3.09 4.86 -3.35
N SER A 12 -3.31 4.28 -4.54
CA SER A 12 -2.73 2.99 -4.92
C SER A 12 -1.19 3.01 -4.91
N GLY A 13 -0.60 1.87 -4.56
CA GLY A 13 0.86 1.71 -4.52
C GLY A 13 1.57 2.38 -3.32
N ARG A 14 0.91 3.26 -2.56
CA ARG A 14 1.42 3.91 -1.34
C ARG A 14 1.19 3.07 -0.08
N CYS A 15 1.93 3.37 0.98
CA CYS A 15 1.73 2.76 2.30
C CYS A 15 0.60 3.50 3.04
N ASP A 16 -0.42 2.76 3.47
CA ASP A 16 -1.58 3.31 4.20
C ASP A 16 -1.20 4.10 5.46
N ASN A 17 -0.09 3.75 6.12
CA ASN A 17 0.34 4.40 7.37
C ASN A 17 1.13 5.70 7.16
N CYS A 18 1.89 5.83 6.07
CA CYS A 18 2.85 6.95 5.91
C CYS A 18 2.97 7.51 4.48
N GLY A 19 2.16 7.07 3.53
CA GLY A 19 2.17 7.52 2.14
C GLY A 19 3.36 7.06 1.29
N ASN A 20 4.42 6.50 1.89
CA ASN A 20 5.63 6.07 1.19
C ASN A 20 5.37 5.02 0.10
N THR A 21 6.11 5.13 -1.01
CA THR A 21 6.04 4.23 -2.17
C THR A 21 7.14 3.15 -2.18
N ALA A 22 8.16 3.24 -1.30
CA ALA A 22 9.26 2.28 -1.26
C ALA A 22 8.98 1.09 -0.33
N PHE A 23 9.04 -0.13 -0.87
CA PHE A 23 8.76 -1.38 -0.14
C PHE A 23 9.88 -2.42 -0.28
N LYS A 24 9.89 -3.37 0.65
CA LYS A 24 10.59 -4.64 0.55
C LYS A 24 9.52 -5.73 0.43
N SER A 25 9.72 -6.67 -0.49
CA SER A 25 8.83 -7.81 -0.67
C SER A 25 9.56 -9.09 -0.29
N SER A 26 8.84 -10.05 0.28
CA SER A 26 9.36 -11.36 0.66
C SER A 26 8.26 -12.41 0.58
N VAL A 27 8.60 -13.63 0.15
CA VAL A 27 7.71 -14.79 0.29
C VAL A 27 8.14 -15.58 1.52
N LYS A 28 7.19 -15.95 2.37
CA LYS A 28 7.40 -16.86 3.49
C LYS A 28 6.17 -17.77 3.62
N ASP A 29 6.38 -19.07 3.75
CA ASP A 29 5.30 -20.07 3.90
C ASP A 29 4.21 -19.94 2.81
N PHE A 30 4.65 -19.71 1.56
CA PHE A 30 3.82 -19.40 0.37
C PHE A 30 3.00 -18.09 0.41
N ILE A 31 3.12 -17.30 1.48
CA ILE A 31 2.47 -15.99 1.64
C ILE A 31 3.39 -14.88 1.11
N PHE A 32 2.87 -14.01 0.25
CA PHE A 32 3.57 -12.81 -0.19
C PHE A 32 3.37 -11.66 0.81
N LEU A 33 4.47 -11.21 1.41
CA LEU A 33 4.51 -10.13 2.39
C LEU A 33 5.19 -8.90 1.80
N ARG A 34 4.52 -7.74 1.95
CA ARG A 34 5.00 -6.42 1.53
C ARG A 34 5.23 -5.55 2.77
N GLU A 35 6.47 -5.12 2.98
CA GLU A 35 6.93 -4.30 4.10
C GLU A 35 7.29 -2.88 3.63
N CYS A 36 6.75 -1.84 4.26
CA CYS A 36 7.11 -0.46 3.95
C CYS A 36 8.51 -0.11 4.50
N ARG A 37 9.43 0.36 3.65
CA ARG A 37 10.81 0.68 4.06
C ARG A 37 10.94 1.87 5.00
N GLN A 38 9.90 2.70 5.14
CA GLN A 38 9.93 3.90 5.99
C GLN A 38 9.35 3.68 7.38
N CYS A 39 8.27 2.91 7.52
CA CYS A 39 7.55 2.73 8.79
C CYS A 39 7.43 1.27 9.25
N GLY A 40 7.99 0.31 8.51
CA GLY A 40 7.94 -1.11 8.87
C GLY A 40 6.56 -1.78 8.77
N MET A 41 5.50 -1.07 8.38
CA MET A 41 4.17 -1.65 8.19
C MET A 41 4.23 -2.81 7.20
N LYS A 42 3.71 -3.97 7.62
CA LYS A 42 3.61 -5.19 6.82
C LYS A 42 2.17 -5.43 6.41
N LYS A 43 1.99 -5.88 5.16
CA LYS A 43 0.73 -6.39 4.63
C LYS A 43 0.98 -7.70 3.88
N ILE A 44 0.04 -8.61 4.01
CA ILE A 44 -0.11 -9.71 3.04
C ILE A 44 -0.78 -9.10 1.80
N ILE A 45 -0.35 -9.56 0.62
CA ILE A 45 -0.94 -9.21 -0.69
C ILE A 45 -1.71 -10.41 -1.23
#